data_AF-A0A4Q5PWR6-F1
#
_entry.id   AF-A0A4Q5PWR6-F1
#
_cell.length_a   1.000
_cell.length_b   1.000
_cell.length_c   1.000
_cell.angle_alpha   90.00
_cell.angle_beta   90.00
_cell.angle_gamma   90.00
#
_symmetry.space_group_name_H-M   'P 1'
#
loop_
_entity.id
_entity.type
_entity.pdbx_description
1 polymer ?
#
loop_
_entity_poly.entity_id
_entity_poly.type
_entity_poly.pdbx_seq_one_letter_code
_entity_poly.pdbx_strand_id
1 'polypeptide(L)'
;MTVIDQEYQGDNPDQAAGHPRILALANQKGGVGKTTTAINLGTALAAIGERVLIVDLDPQGNASTGLGIDRRDRACSTYDVLTGDAPLRDAVVVTAVPRLHIAASTMDLSGLELEIGNARDRAFRLRDAIGELN
;
A
#
# COMPACT_ATOMS: atom_id res chain seq x y z
N MET A 1 3.18 -39.96 2.22
CA MET A 1 2.82 -38.94 3.21
C MET A 1 4.00 -38.00 3.28
N THR A 2 3.82 -36.81 2.72
CA THR A 2 4.77 -36.12 1.84
C THR A 2 5.68 -35.15 2.61
N VAL A 3 6.87 -34.90 2.04
CA VAL A 3 8.01 -34.09 2.51
C VAL A 3 7.70 -32.57 2.54
N ILE A 4 6.53 -32.14 3.03
CA ILE A 4 6.08 -30.74 2.89
C ILE A 4 6.07 -29.92 4.20
N ASP A 5 6.44 -30.51 5.34
CA ASP A 5 6.30 -29.84 6.65
C ASP A 5 7.63 -29.41 7.32
N GLN A 6 8.75 -29.34 6.58
CA GLN A 6 10.06 -29.01 7.19
C GLN A 6 10.65 -27.63 6.88
N GLU A 7 9.94 -26.74 6.19
CA GLU A 7 10.42 -25.35 5.95
C GLU A 7 9.38 -24.28 6.31
N TYR A 8 8.73 -24.41 7.47
CA TYR A 8 8.14 -23.24 8.13
C TYR A 8 9.12 -22.76 9.22
N GLN A 9 10.15 -22.03 8.80
CA GLN A 9 10.90 -21.16 9.70
C GLN A 9 9.94 -20.05 10.14
N GLY A 10 9.46 -20.15 11.39
CA GLY A 10 8.62 -19.13 12.00
C GLY A 10 9.31 -17.77 11.99
N ASP A 11 8.49 -16.71 11.94
CA ASP A 11 8.92 -15.32 11.99
C ASP A 11 9.99 -15.14 13.08
N ASN A 12 11.23 -14.86 12.66
CA ASN A 12 12.32 -14.55 13.56
C ASN A 12 12.19 -13.06 13.95
N PRO A 13 11.81 -12.74 15.20
CA PRO A 13 11.51 -11.36 15.60
C PRO A 13 12.75 -10.46 15.69
N ASP A 14 13.95 -11.01 15.49
CA ASP A 14 15.24 -10.37 15.79
C ASP A 14 16.06 -9.99 14.54
N GLN A 15 15.48 -10.10 13.34
CA GLN A 15 16.07 -9.44 12.16
C GLN A 15 15.64 -7.98 12.16
N ALA A 16 16.60 -7.06 12.38
CA ALA A 16 16.42 -5.63 12.13
C ALA A 16 15.69 -5.47 10.79
N ALA A 17 14.51 -4.84 10.81
CA ALA A 17 13.63 -4.76 9.66
C ALA A 17 14.41 -4.21 8.46
N GLY A 18 14.83 -5.10 7.55
CA GLY A 18 15.41 -4.68 6.29
C GLY A 18 14.41 -3.76 5.59
N HIS A 19 14.89 -2.74 4.88
CA HIS A 19 14.01 -1.86 4.12
C HIS A 19 13.02 -2.69 3.28
N PRO A 20 11.71 -2.38 3.33
CA PRO A 20 10.72 -3.13 2.57
C PRO A 20 11.06 -3.07 1.09
N ARG A 21 10.86 -4.17 0.37
CA ARG A 21 10.99 -4.18 -1.09
C ARG A 21 9.83 -3.38 -1.70
N ILE A 22 10.14 -2.30 -2.42
CA ILE A 22 9.15 -1.45 -3.07
C ILE A 22 8.94 -1.92 -4.51
N LEU A 23 7.69 -2.27 -4.85
CA LEU A 23 7.28 -2.68 -6.21
C LEU A 23 6.27 -1.66 -6.76
N ALA A 24 6.66 -0.94 -7.81
CA ALA A 24 5.79 0.05 -8.45
C ALA A 24 5.10 -0.54 -9.69
N LEU A 25 3.76 -0.46 -9.74
CA LEU A 25 2.95 -0.88 -10.88
C LEU A 25 2.45 0.35 -11.65
N ALA A 26 3.18 0.76 -12.68
CA ALA A 26 2.91 1.97 -13.46
C ALA A 26 2.66 1.67 -14.94
N ASN A 27 1.64 2.31 -15.51
CA ASN A 27 1.32 2.30 -16.94
C ASN A 27 0.33 3.43 -17.23
N GLN A 28 0.62 4.26 -18.25
CA GLN A 28 -0.19 5.43 -18.62
C GLN A 28 -1.57 5.07 -19.21
N LYS A 29 -1.76 3.84 -19.70
CA LYS A 29 -3.05 3.40 -20.23
C LYS A 29 -3.98 2.93 -19.10
N GLY A 30 -5.22 3.42 -19.12
CA GLY A 30 -6.30 2.95 -18.25
C GLY A 30 -6.73 1.51 -18.57
N GLY A 31 -7.23 0.77 -17.58
CA GLY A 31 -7.83 -0.56 -17.80
C GLY A 31 -6.85 -1.69 -18.18
N VAL A 32 -5.53 -1.50 -18.04
CA VAL A 32 -4.50 -2.50 -18.37
C VAL A 32 -4.20 -3.48 -17.22
N GLY A 33 -5.02 -3.50 -16.18
CA GLY A 33 -4.89 -4.46 -15.07
C GLY A 33 -3.94 -4.07 -13.93
N LYS A 34 -3.42 -2.83 -13.84
CA LYS A 34 -2.52 -2.40 -12.75
C LYS A 34 -3.05 -2.74 -11.35
N THR A 35 -4.27 -2.30 -11.05
CA THR A 35 -4.92 -2.54 -9.75
C THR A 35 -5.19 -4.02 -9.52
N THR A 36 -5.67 -4.73 -10.54
CA THR A 36 -5.88 -6.18 -10.48
C THR A 36 -4.59 -6.91 -10.15
N THR A 37 -3.48 -6.54 -10.81
CA THR A 37 -2.15 -7.08 -10.55
C THR A 37 -1.69 -6.72 -9.14
N ALA A 38 -1.89 -5.48 -8.67
CA ALA A 38 -1.50 -5.06 -7.32
C ALA A 38 -2.17 -5.93 -6.24
N ILE A 39 -3.50 -6.10 -6.33
CA ILE A 39 -4.28 -6.90 -5.38
C ILE A 39 -3.86 -8.37 -5.42
N ASN A 40 -3.76 -8.96 -6.62
CA ASN A 40 -3.47 -10.39 -6.75
C ASN A 40 -2.02 -10.70 -6.38
N LEU A 41 -1.06 -9.85 -6.75
CA LEU A 41 0.33 -9.99 -6.35
C LEU A 41 0.47 -9.85 -4.83
N GLY A 42 -0.17 -8.84 -4.23
CA GLY A 42 -0.13 -8.64 -2.79
C GLY A 42 -0.76 -9.80 -2.02
N THR A 43 -1.91 -10.30 -2.48
CA THR A 43 -2.56 -11.50 -1.91
C THR A 43 -1.66 -12.73 -2.04
N ALA A 44 -1.04 -12.95 -3.19
CA ALA A 44 -0.14 -14.09 -3.41
C ALA A 44 1.11 -14.03 -2.51
N LEU A 45 1.72 -12.85 -2.36
CA LEU A 45 2.84 -12.63 -1.45
C LEU A 45 2.43 -12.89 0.01
N ALA A 46 1.27 -12.36 0.43
CA ALA A 46 0.74 -12.59 1.77
C ALA A 46 0.43 -14.08 2.06
N ALA A 47 -0.04 -14.80 1.05
CA ALA A 47 -0.32 -16.23 1.13
C ALA A 47 0.94 -17.08 1.33
N ILE A 48 2.10 -16.65 0.83
CA ILE A 48 3.39 -17.33 1.04
C ILE A 48 4.15 -16.84 2.29
N GLY A 49 3.52 -16.01 3.13
CA GLY A 49 4.06 -15.61 4.43
C GLY A 49 4.54 -14.16 4.52
N GLU A 50 4.60 -13.43 3.41
CA GLU A 50 5.11 -12.04 3.41
C GLU A 50 4.14 -11.07 4.08
N ARG A 51 4.68 -10.01 4.70
CA ARG A 51 3.89 -8.86 5.16
C ARG A 51 3.83 -7.83 4.05
N VAL A 52 2.63 -7.53 3.58
CA VAL A 52 2.42 -6.69 2.40
C VAL A 52 1.59 -5.47 2.75
N LEU A 53 2.03 -4.31 2.25
CA LEU A 53 1.25 -3.07 2.22
C LEU A 53 1.05 -2.67 0.76
N ILE A 54 -0.21 -2.61 0.33
CA ILE A 54 -0.57 -1.95 -0.93
C ILE A 54 -0.72 -0.45 -0.65
N VAL A 55 -0.10 0.40 -1.45
CA VAL A 55 -0.33 1.85 -1.40
C VAL A 55 -1.17 2.24 -2.62
N ASP A 56 -2.43 2.60 -2.41
CA ASP A 56 -3.33 3.02 -3.49
C ASP A 56 -3.05 4.49 -3.83
N LEU A 57 -2.64 4.75 -5.06
CA LEU A 57 -2.33 6.09 -5.58
C LEU A 57 -3.24 6.48 -6.75
N ASP A 58 -4.35 5.76 -6.93
CA ASP A 58 -5.38 6.08 -7.90
C ASP A 58 -6.54 6.80 -7.18
N PRO A 59 -6.92 8.03 -7.57
CA PRO A 59 -8.06 8.73 -6.96
C PRO A 59 -9.39 7.97 -7.00
N GLN A 60 -9.52 6.98 -7.89
CA GLN A 60 -10.72 6.13 -7.94
C GLN A 60 -10.79 5.11 -6.79
N GLY A 61 -9.68 4.85 -6.09
CA GLY A 61 -9.64 3.94 -4.95
C GLY A 61 -10.03 2.50 -5.29
N ASN A 62 -9.70 2.08 -6.51
CA ASN A 62 -10.07 0.76 -7.04
C ASN A 62 -9.40 -0.38 -6.27
N ALA A 63 -8.19 -0.18 -5.72
CA ALA A 63 -7.52 -1.24 -4.97
C ALA A 63 -8.25 -1.48 -3.64
N SER A 64 -8.58 -0.39 -2.96
CA SER A 64 -9.35 -0.38 -1.72
C SER A 64 -10.72 -1.04 -1.90
N THR A 65 -11.44 -0.69 -2.97
CA THR A 65 -12.75 -1.29 -3.30
C THR A 65 -12.60 -2.78 -3.64
N GLY A 66 -11.58 -3.15 -4.41
CA GLY A 66 -11.31 -4.55 -4.77
C GLY A 66 -10.94 -5.44 -3.57
N LEU A 67 -10.47 -4.85 -2.47
CA LEU A 67 -10.19 -5.52 -1.19
C LEU A 67 -11.36 -5.46 -0.20
N GLY A 68 -12.50 -4.89 -0.60
CA GLY A 68 -13.70 -4.82 0.23
C GLY A 68 -13.70 -3.72 1.29
N ILE A 69 -12.82 -2.72 1.19
CA ILE A 69 -12.77 -1.58 2.11
C ILE A 69 -13.83 -0.55 1.71
N ASP A 70 -14.81 -0.27 2.57
CA ASP A 70 -15.83 0.75 2.30
C ASP A 70 -15.20 2.15 2.31
N ARG A 71 -15.85 3.12 1.65
CA ARG A 71 -15.38 4.52 1.66
C ARG A 71 -15.40 5.13 3.06
N ARG A 72 -16.34 4.72 3.91
CA ARG A 72 -16.46 5.21 5.30
C ARG A 72 -15.28 4.80 6.17
N ASP A 73 -14.60 3.71 5.80
CA ASP A 73 -13.45 3.18 6.51
C ASP A 73 -12.13 3.79 6.01
N ARG A 74 -12.19 4.79 5.12
CA ARG A 74 -11.03 5.51 4.54
C ARG A 74 -10.96 6.94 5.08
N ALA A 75 -11.01 7.07 6.42
CA ALA A 75 -11.03 8.38 7.09
C ALA A 75 -9.72 9.18 6.90
N CYS A 76 -8.60 8.48 6.81
CA CYS A 76 -7.31 9.00 6.37
C CYS A 76 -6.91 8.25 5.11
N SER A 77 -6.30 8.96 4.17
CA SER A 77 -5.97 8.45 2.85
C SER A 77 -4.55 8.78 2.44
N THR A 78 -4.09 8.19 1.34
CA THR A 78 -2.80 8.54 0.73
C THR A 78 -2.72 9.99 0.27
N TYR A 79 -3.86 10.68 0.11
CA TYR A 79 -3.86 12.13 -0.14
C TYR A 79 -3.35 12.89 1.09
N ASP A 80 -3.90 12.64 2.28
CA ASP A 80 -3.52 13.30 3.54
C ASP A 80 -2.03 13.05 3.87
N VAL A 81 -1.54 11.86 3.53
CA VAL A 81 -0.12 11.52 3.67
C VAL A 81 0.75 12.33 2.72
N LEU A 82 0.32 12.52 1.47
CA LEU A 82 1.08 13.22 0.45
C LEU A 82 0.96 14.74 0.56
N THR A 83 -0.08 15.28 1.21
CA THR A 83 -0.16 16.70 1.59
C THR A 83 0.68 17.00 2.83
N GLY A 84 0.88 16.00 3.70
CA GLY A 84 1.67 16.07 4.93
C GLY A 84 0.81 16.27 6.18
N ASP A 85 -0.49 16.05 6.08
CA ASP A 85 -1.46 16.23 7.16
C ASP A 85 -1.52 15.01 8.11
N ALA A 86 -1.08 13.84 7.64
CA ALA A 86 -1.06 12.61 8.43
C ALA A 86 0.16 11.71 8.10
N PRO A 87 0.65 10.92 9.07
CA PRO A 87 1.66 9.90 8.80
C PRO A 87 1.05 8.73 8.00
N LEU A 88 1.88 8.01 7.23
CA LEU A 88 1.41 6.88 6.41
C LEU A 88 0.67 5.80 7.20
N ARG A 89 1.05 5.57 8.47
CA ARG A 89 0.40 4.59 9.35
C ARG A 89 -1.09 4.85 9.53
N ASP A 90 -1.52 6.10 9.55
CA ASP A 90 -2.91 6.47 9.82
C ASP A 90 -3.82 6.17 8.62
N ALA A 91 -3.25 6.15 7.41
CA ALA A 91 -3.95 5.74 6.19
C ALA A 91 -4.03 4.21 6.02
N VAL A 92 -3.32 3.43 6.85
CA VAL A 92 -3.27 1.96 6.73
C VAL A 92 -4.55 1.34 7.30
N VAL A 93 -5.21 0.54 6.47
CA VAL A 93 -6.39 -0.24 6.81
C VAL A 93 -6.06 -1.73 6.71
N VAL A 94 -6.56 -2.50 7.68
CA VAL A 94 -6.48 -3.97 7.69
C VAL A 94 -7.46 -4.52 6.66
N THR A 95 -7.00 -5.46 5.83
CA THR A 95 -7.86 -6.16 4.88
C THR A 95 -8.37 -7.47 5.47
N ALA A 96 -9.37 -8.07 4.82
CA ALA A 96 -9.81 -9.42 5.17
C ALA A 96 -8.75 -10.52 4.88
N VAL A 97 -7.71 -10.19 4.12
CA VAL A 97 -6.61 -11.11 3.79
C VAL A 97 -5.51 -10.99 4.85
N PRO A 98 -5.20 -12.07 5.59
CA PRO A 98 -4.13 -12.03 6.60
C PRO A 98 -2.80 -11.57 6.01
N ARG A 99 -2.05 -10.76 6.77
CA ARG A 99 -0.76 -10.15 6.37
C ARG A 99 -0.82 -9.15 5.20
N LEU A 100 -1.99 -8.88 4.64
CA LEU A 100 -2.18 -7.84 3.62
C LEU A 100 -2.89 -6.63 4.21
N HIS A 101 -2.23 -5.48 4.09
CA HIS A 101 -2.75 -4.18 4.47
C HIS A 101 -2.84 -3.27 3.24
N ILE A 102 -3.62 -2.20 3.35
CA ILE A 102 -3.71 -1.18 2.30
C ILE A 102 -3.67 0.22 2.90
N ALA A 103 -2.82 1.09 2.36
CA ALA A 103 -2.96 2.54 2.52
C ALA A 103 -3.97 3.02 1.46
N ALA A 104 -5.18 3.38 1.91
CA ALA A 104 -6.31 3.61 1.02
C ALA A 104 -6.24 4.99 0.35
N SER A 105 -6.86 5.13 -0.83
CA SER A 105 -7.03 6.42 -1.51
C SER A 105 -8.48 6.87 -1.55
N THR A 106 -8.65 8.19 -1.70
CA THR A 106 -9.93 8.88 -1.92
C THR A 106 -9.84 9.73 -3.19
N MET A 107 -10.98 10.32 -3.58
CA MET A 107 -11.08 11.18 -4.76
C MET A 107 -10.25 12.47 -4.62
N ASP A 108 -9.94 12.89 -3.39
CA ASP A 108 -9.18 14.10 -3.08
C ASP A 108 -7.78 14.07 -3.71
N LEU A 109 -7.23 12.86 -3.91
CA LEU A 109 -5.96 12.65 -4.59
C LEU A 109 -5.92 13.23 -6.03
N SER A 110 -7.08 13.44 -6.66
CA SER A 110 -7.17 14.12 -7.97
C SER A 110 -6.72 15.58 -7.94
N GLY A 111 -6.79 16.24 -6.79
CA GLY A 111 -6.35 17.62 -6.57
C GLY A 111 -4.88 17.76 -6.14
N LEU A 112 -4.20 16.65 -5.82
CA LEU A 112 -2.89 16.66 -5.16
C LEU A 112 -1.84 17.51 -5.90
N GLU A 113 -1.74 17.39 -7.23
CA GLU A 113 -0.73 18.13 -8.01
C GLU A 113 -0.87 19.65 -7.88
N LEU A 114 -2.10 20.16 -7.74
CA LEU A 114 -2.35 21.59 -7.55
C LEU A 114 -1.89 22.06 -6.17
N GLU A 115 -2.06 21.21 -5.16
CA GLU A 115 -1.76 21.54 -3.77
C GLU A 115 -0.27 21.50 -3.46
N ILE A 116 0.43 20.47 -3.94
CA ILE A 116 1.87 20.28 -3.68
C ILE A 116 2.75 20.80 -4.83
N GLY A 117 2.15 21.46 -5.83
CA GLY A 117 2.82 21.85 -7.08
C GLY A 117 4.09 22.70 -6.88
N ASN A 118 4.09 23.58 -5.88
CA ASN A 118 5.24 24.45 -5.56
C ASN A 118 6.19 23.86 -4.51
N ALA A 119 5.88 22.69 -3.94
CA ALA A 119 6.70 22.08 -2.92
C ALA A 119 7.95 21.44 -3.55
N ARG A 120 9.13 21.81 -3.02
CA ARG A 120 10.43 21.33 -3.56
C ARG A 120 10.64 19.83 -3.37
N ASP A 121 9.96 19.25 -2.39
CA ASP A 121 10.06 17.86 -1.96
C ASP A 121 8.95 16.96 -2.52
N ARG A 122 8.03 17.49 -3.35
CA ARG A 122 6.84 16.77 -3.84
C ARG A 122 7.11 15.38 -4.41
N ALA A 123 8.22 15.19 -5.12
CA ALA A 123 8.61 13.91 -5.72
C ALA A 123 9.07 12.86 -4.70
N PHE A 124 9.39 13.28 -3.48
CA PHE A 124 9.97 12.45 -2.44
C PHE A 124 9.02 12.15 -1.27
N ARG A 125 7.86 12.84 -1.19
CA ARG A 125 6.93 12.70 -0.06
C ARG A 125 6.52 11.25 0.22
N LEU A 126 6.21 10.46 -0.81
CA LEU A 126 5.88 9.04 -0.61
C LEU A 126 7.07 8.23 -0.08
N ARG A 127 8.28 8.49 -0.58
CA ARG A 127 9.50 7.81 -0.13
C ARG A 127 9.73 8.11 1.35
N ASP A 128 9.61 9.37 1.73
CA ASP A 128 9.86 9.84 3.09
C ASP A 128 8.81 9.25 4.04
N ALA A 129 7.53 9.28 3.65
CA ALA A 129 6.44 8.65 4.41
C ALA A 129 6.60 7.12 4.58
N ILE A 130 7.11 6.41 3.57
CA ILE A 130 7.45 4.98 3.69
C ILE A 130 8.63 4.76 4.63
N GLY A 131 9.61 5.67 4.65
CA GLY A 131 10.77 5.62 5.52
C GLY A 131 10.41 5.60 7.01
N GLU A 132 9.35 6.31 7.38
CA GLU A 132 8.83 6.44 8.76
C GLU A 132 8.04 5.20 9.26
N LEU A 133 7.79 4.20 8.41
CA LEU A 133 7.11 2.96 8.80
C LEU A 133 8.02 1.95 9.54
N ASN A 134 9.33 2.18 9.60
CA ASN A 134 10.30 1.26 10.21
C ASN A 134 10.69 1.66 11.63
#